data_AF-A0A1Q5S0P6-F1
#
_entry.id   AF-A0A1Q5S0P6-F1
#
_cell.length_a   1.000
_cell.length_b   1.000
_cell.length_c   1.000
_cell.angle_alpha   90.00
_cell.angle_beta   90.00
_cell.angle_gamma   90.00
#
_symmetry.space_group_name_H-M   'P 1'
#
loop_
_entity.id
_entity.type
_entity.pdbx_description
1 polymer ?
#
loop_
_entity_poly.entity_id
_entity_poly.type
_entity_poly.pdbx_seq_one_letter_code
_entity_poly.pdbx_strand_id
1 'polypeptide(L)'
;MTSRADKLSRMVSLVKLQLRLSEWQLAQLRQQERSLQDEQEWLVGALNDGKPPAGSSSESIARRLNRTSVDARAVQAQASQQLDQVRSESRRVKQLEQVAKAALADKLRDAEKRSLEEITGISHAVREWSPRPVSRNKT
;
A
#
# COMPACT_ATOMS: atom_id res chain seq x y z
N MET A 1 1.91 -24.32 -14.89
CA MET A 1 0.96 -23.67 -13.95
C MET A 1 1.73 -22.72 -13.03
N THR A 2 1.26 -21.49 -12.80
CA THR A 2 1.93 -20.54 -11.88
C THR A 2 1.70 -20.94 -10.42
N SER A 3 2.78 -21.03 -9.63
CA SER A 3 2.70 -21.45 -8.22
C SER A 3 1.98 -20.39 -7.38
N ARG A 4 1.44 -20.80 -6.22
CA ARG A 4 0.80 -19.87 -5.26
C ARG A 4 1.74 -18.71 -4.88
N ALA A 5 3.03 -18.99 -4.67
CA ALA A 5 4.03 -17.97 -4.37
C ALA A 5 4.17 -16.93 -5.49
N ASP A 6 4.18 -17.36 -6.76
CA ASP A 6 4.30 -16.46 -7.91
C ASP A 6 3.05 -15.56 -8.05
N LYS A 7 1.86 -16.11 -7.79
CA LYS A 7 0.61 -15.34 -7.78
C LYS A 7 0.61 -14.29 -6.67
N LEU A 8 1.01 -14.66 -5.45
CA LEU A 8 1.10 -13.74 -4.32
C LEU A 8 2.14 -12.64 -4.58
N SER A 9 3.28 -12.98 -5.17
CA SER A 9 4.30 -11.99 -5.56
C SER A 9 3.74 -10.95 -6.54
N ARG A 10 2.97 -11.37 -7.56
CA ARG A 10 2.29 -10.45 -8.49
C ARG A 10 1.27 -9.57 -7.77
N MET A 11 0.48 -10.13 -6.85
CA MET A 11 -0.47 -9.34 -6.06
C MET A 11 0.23 -8.30 -5.20
N VAL A 12 1.37 -8.64 -4.56
CA VAL A 12 2.18 -7.66 -3.82
C VAL A 12 2.61 -6.51 -4.72
N SER A 13 3.09 -6.80 -5.94
CA SER A 13 3.47 -5.76 -6.90
C SER A 13 2.30 -4.84 -7.27
N LEU A 14 1.11 -5.40 -7.52
CA LEU A 14 -0.08 -4.61 -7.82
C LEU A 14 -0.49 -3.71 -6.65
N VAL A 15 -0.54 -4.24 -5.42
CA VAL A 15 -0.93 -3.45 -4.25
C VAL A 15 0.11 -2.37 -3.93
N LYS A 16 1.40 -2.62 -4.18
CA LYS A 16 2.44 -1.57 -4.10
C LYS A 16 2.23 -0.44 -5.10
N LEU A 17 1.81 -0.75 -6.33
CA LEU A 17 1.45 0.28 -7.31
C LEU A 17 0.24 1.09 -6.86
N GLN A 18 -0.77 0.43 -6.28
CA GLN A 18 -1.94 1.10 -5.71
C GLN A 18 -1.55 2.03 -4.55
N LEU A 19 -0.65 1.60 -3.67
CA LEU A 19 -0.10 2.46 -2.60
C LEU A 19 0.58 3.70 -3.20
N ARG A 20 1.47 3.55 -4.18
CA ARG A 20 2.14 4.68 -4.84
C ARG A 20 1.16 5.67 -5.47
N LEU A 21 0.10 5.17 -6.11
CA LEU A 21 -0.96 6.02 -6.66
C LEU A 21 -1.64 6.83 -5.55
N SER A 22 -1.97 6.18 -4.43
CA SER A 22 -2.61 6.85 -3.29
C SER A 22 -1.71 7.92 -2.65
N GLU A 23 -0.40 7.65 -2.57
CA GLU A 23 0.62 8.61 -2.09
C GLU A 23 0.74 9.80 -3.03
N TRP A 24 0.73 9.56 -4.34
CA TRP A 24 0.77 10.62 -5.34
C TRP A 24 -0.46 11.53 -5.27
N GLN A 25 -1.66 10.95 -5.13
CA GLN A 25 -2.90 11.71 -4.93
C GLN A 25 -2.83 12.58 -3.67
N LEU A 26 -2.27 12.05 -2.56
CA LEU A 26 -2.07 12.83 -1.35
C LEU A 26 -1.10 13.99 -1.59
N ALA A 27 0.01 13.76 -2.30
CA ALA A 27 0.97 14.80 -2.64
C ALA A 27 0.33 15.92 -3.48
N GLN A 28 -0.54 15.56 -4.43
CA GLN A 28 -1.30 16.53 -5.23
C GLN A 28 -2.23 17.39 -4.36
N LEU A 29 -2.97 16.77 -3.42
CA LEU A 29 -3.84 17.50 -2.49
C LEU A 29 -3.04 18.44 -1.58
N ARG A 30 -1.86 18.00 -1.10
CA ARG A 30 -0.97 18.85 -0.30
C ARG A 30 -0.38 20.01 -1.10
N GLN A 31 -0.11 19.80 -2.39
CA GLN A 31 0.33 20.88 -3.26
C GLN A 31 -0.79 21.91 -3.47
N GLN A 32 -2.03 21.46 -3.65
CA GLN A 32 -3.19 22.34 -3.77
C GLN A 32 -3.44 23.12 -2.47
N GLU A 33 -3.36 22.46 -1.32
CA GLU A 33 -3.48 23.10 0.00
C GLU A 33 -2.47 24.24 0.17
N ARG A 34 -1.20 24.03 -0.20
CA ARG A 34 -0.17 25.07 -0.17
C ARG A 34 -0.52 26.23 -1.09
N SER A 35 -0.93 25.96 -2.33
CA SER A 35 -1.29 27.04 -3.26
C SER A 35 -2.45 27.91 -2.77
N LEU A 36 -3.43 27.32 -2.07
CA LEU A 36 -4.54 28.05 -1.47
C LEU A 36 -4.10 28.84 -0.23
N GLN A 37 -3.18 28.30 0.57
CA GLN A 37 -2.56 29.02 1.69
C GLN A 37 -1.75 30.22 1.20
N ASP A 38 -0.92 30.04 0.18
CA ASP A 38 -0.13 31.11 -0.44
C ASP A 38 -1.04 32.21 -1.00
N GLU A 39 -2.15 31.84 -1.66
CA GLU A 39 -3.14 32.81 -2.14
C GLU A 39 -3.82 33.54 -0.98
N GLN A 40 -4.20 32.83 0.09
CA GLN A 40 -4.81 33.43 1.26
C GLN A 40 -3.86 34.44 1.94
N GLU A 41 -2.60 34.06 2.14
CA GLU A 41 -1.56 34.94 2.70
C GLU A 41 -1.37 36.19 1.84
N TRP A 42 -1.32 36.01 0.52
CA TRP A 42 -1.20 37.12 -0.41
C TRP A 42 -2.41 38.07 -0.38
N LEU A 43 -3.63 37.55 -0.35
CA LEU A 43 -4.86 38.37 -0.27
C LEU A 43 -4.95 39.13 1.05
N VAL A 44 -4.59 38.49 2.17
CA VAL A 44 -4.55 39.13 3.49
C VAL A 44 -3.46 40.21 3.53
N GLY A 45 -2.29 39.94 2.97
CA GLY A 45 -1.22 40.94 2.82
C GLY A 45 -1.67 42.16 2.03
N ALA A 46 -2.30 41.95 0.87
CA ALA A 46 -2.81 43.03 0.02
C ALA A 46 -3.88 43.90 0.72
N LEU A 47 -4.73 43.30 1.55
CA LEU A 47 -5.70 44.02 2.38
C LEU A 47 -5.00 44.85 3.47
N ASN A 48 -4.03 44.26 4.17
CA ASN A 48 -3.31 44.91 5.26
C ASN A 48 -2.45 46.08 4.77
N ASP A 49 -1.80 45.92 3.62
CA ASP A 49 -0.94 46.95 3.03
C ASP A 49 -1.73 48.09 2.37
N GLY A 50 -3.06 47.98 2.29
CA GLY A 50 -3.92 48.94 1.59
C GLY A 50 -3.63 49.06 0.10
N LYS A 51 -2.87 48.12 -0.47
CA LYS A 51 -2.49 48.04 -1.88
C LYS A 51 -3.21 46.86 -2.53
N PRO A 52 -4.51 47.02 -2.86
CA PRO A 52 -5.21 45.98 -3.57
C PRO A 52 -4.53 45.70 -4.92
N PRO A 53 -4.60 44.46 -5.42
CA PRO A 53 -4.17 44.14 -6.77
C PRO A 53 -4.86 45.07 -7.76
N ALA A 54 -4.16 45.51 -8.81
CA ALA A 54 -4.67 46.47 -9.77
C ALA A 54 -6.07 46.06 -10.28
N GLY A 55 -7.04 46.97 -10.16
CA GLY A 55 -8.43 46.73 -10.58
C GLY A 55 -9.30 45.92 -9.60
N SER A 56 -8.80 45.55 -8.42
CA SER A 56 -9.59 44.85 -7.40
C SER A 56 -10.08 45.80 -6.32
N SER A 57 -11.38 45.77 -6.00
CA SER A 57 -11.90 46.44 -4.81
C SER A 57 -11.66 45.60 -3.55
N SER A 58 -11.65 46.24 -2.38
CA SER A 58 -11.58 45.54 -1.09
C SER A 58 -12.68 44.49 -0.94
N GLU A 59 -13.90 44.78 -1.41
CA GLU A 59 -15.03 43.83 -1.40
C GLU A 59 -14.80 42.63 -2.34
N SER A 60 -14.14 42.83 -3.47
CA SER A 60 -13.73 41.74 -4.38
C SER A 60 -12.70 40.82 -3.70
N ILE A 61 -11.72 41.40 -3.02
CA ILE A 61 -10.70 40.65 -2.28
C ILE A 61 -11.34 39.86 -1.13
N ALA A 62 -12.26 40.46 -0.37
CA ALA A 62 -12.99 39.78 0.71
C ALA A 62 -13.81 38.58 0.19
N ARG A 63 -14.49 38.73 -0.95
CA ARG A 63 -15.22 37.61 -1.60
C ARG A 63 -14.27 36.48 -2.02
N ARG A 64 -13.13 36.83 -2.61
CA ARG A 64 -12.13 35.86 -3.04
C ARG A 64 -11.49 35.14 -1.86
N LEU A 65 -11.17 35.86 -0.78
CA LEU A 65 -10.66 35.32 0.47
C LEU A 65 -11.63 34.31 1.11
N ASN A 66 -12.92 34.64 1.16
CA ASN A 66 -13.95 33.72 1.65
C ASN A 66 -14.02 32.43 0.83
N ARG A 67 -13.94 32.56 -0.50
CA ARG A 67 -13.93 31.40 -1.40
C ARG A 67 -12.68 30.54 -1.21
N THR A 68 -11.49 31.13 -1.24
CA THR A 68 -10.22 30.44 -1.02
C THR A 68 -10.19 29.75 0.35
N SER A 69 -10.77 30.36 1.39
CA SER A 69 -10.89 29.74 2.72
C SER A 69 -11.80 28.51 2.74
N VAL A 70 -12.95 28.56 2.06
CA VAL A 70 -13.85 27.41 1.91
C VAL A 70 -13.18 26.29 1.12
N ASP A 71 -12.55 26.63 0.00
CA ASP A 71 -11.84 25.68 -0.85
C ASP A 71 -10.66 25.03 -0.10
N ALA A 72 -9.91 25.80 0.70
CA ALA A 72 -8.81 25.29 1.51
C ALA A 72 -9.29 24.26 2.54
N ARG A 73 -10.43 24.51 3.21
CA ARG A 73 -11.03 23.56 4.15
C ARG A 73 -11.49 22.28 3.45
N ALA A 74 -12.08 22.40 2.26
CA ALA A 74 -12.51 21.25 1.47
C ALA A 74 -11.31 20.38 1.06
N VAL A 75 -10.23 20.99 0.56
CA VAL A 75 -8.99 20.29 0.19
C VAL A 75 -8.32 19.66 1.41
N GLN A 76 -8.30 20.34 2.56
CA GLN A 76 -7.75 19.79 3.79
C GLN A 76 -8.53 18.55 4.26
N ALA A 77 -9.86 18.59 4.19
CA ALA A 77 -10.71 17.45 4.51
C ALA A 77 -10.43 16.26 3.56
N GLN A 78 -10.33 16.51 2.24
CA GLN A 78 -9.96 15.49 1.27
C GLN A 78 -8.57 14.92 1.53
N ALA A 79 -7.57 15.75 1.85
CA ALA A 79 -6.22 15.33 2.17
C ALA A 79 -6.19 14.43 3.42
N SER A 80 -7.02 14.72 4.41
CA SER A 80 -7.14 13.88 5.62
C SER A 80 -7.70 12.50 5.30
N GLN A 81 -8.76 12.41 4.50
CA GLN A 81 -9.35 11.15 4.04
C GLN A 81 -8.37 10.35 3.19
N GLN A 82 -7.66 11.02 2.26
CA GLN A 82 -6.66 10.37 1.43
C GLN A 82 -5.47 9.83 2.25
N LEU A 83 -5.08 10.54 3.31
CA LEU A 83 -4.04 10.07 4.22
C LEU A 83 -4.44 8.80 4.96
N ASP A 84 -5.71 8.67 5.35
CA ASP A 84 -6.23 7.42 5.93
C ASP A 84 -6.28 6.29 4.90
N GLN A 85 -6.57 6.59 3.63
CA GLN A 85 -6.47 5.62 2.53
C GLN A 85 -5.03 5.13 2.32
N VAL A 86 -4.04 6.02 2.32
CA VAL A 86 -2.61 5.67 2.23
C VAL A 86 -2.23 4.74 3.40
N ARG A 87 -2.69 5.04 4.62
CA ARG A 87 -2.46 4.19 5.79
C ARG A 87 -3.08 2.80 5.64
N SER A 88 -4.30 2.70 5.11
CA SER A 88 -4.93 1.39 4.88
C SER A 88 -4.22 0.58 3.80
N GLU A 89 -3.82 1.19 2.69
CA GLU A 89 -3.08 0.51 1.63
C GLU A 89 -1.68 0.08 2.12
N SER A 90 -1.01 0.92 2.92
CA SER A 90 0.27 0.56 3.52
C SER A 90 0.16 -0.68 4.44
N ARG A 91 -0.89 -0.76 5.26
CA ARG A 91 -1.17 -1.95 6.08
C ARG A 91 -1.43 -3.18 5.21
N ARG A 92 -2.20 -3.02 4.13
CA ARG A 92 -2.52 -4.09 3.17
C ARG A 92 -1.26 -4.63 2.48
N VAL A 93 -0.35 -3.76 2.04
CA VAL A 93 0.96 -4.16 1.48
C VAL A 93 1.72 -5.01 2.50
N LYS A 94 1.87 -4.52 3.73
CA LYS A 94 2.62 -5.24 4.78
C LYS A 94 2.07 -6.63 5.04
N GLN A 95 0.75 -6.76 5.17
CA GLN A 95 0.09 -8.06 5.38
C GLN A 95 0.33 -9.00 4.20
N LEU A 96 0.15 -8.51 2.98
CA LEU A 96 0.29 -9.34 1.79
C LEU A 96 1.76 -9.76 1.55
N GLU A 97 2.72 -8.90 1.87
CA GLU A 97 4.15 -9.23 1.85
C GLU A 97 4.48 -10.36 2.82
N GLN A 98 3.92 -10.34 4.03
CA GLN A 98 4.11 -11.41 5.01
C GLN A 98 3.57 -12.75 4.50
N VAL A 99 2.35 -12.74 3.93
CA VAL A 99 1.73 -13.94 3.34
C VAL A 99 2.54 -14.46 2.14
N ALA A 100 3.01 -13.56 1.28
CA ALA A 100 3.86 -13.93 0.14
C ALA A 100 5.19 -14.53 0.58
N LYS A 101 5.82 -13.97 1.62
CA LYS A 101 7.06 -14.50 2.19
C LYS A 101 6.88 -15.91 2.76
N ALA A 102 5.79 -16.13 3.50
CA ALA A 102 5.46 -17.46 4.02
C ALA A 102 5.24 -18.47 2.87
N ALA A 103 4.46 -18.11 1.86
CA ALA A 103 4.20 -18.98 0.71
C ALA A 103 5.47 -19.31 -0.09
N LEU A 104 6.43 -18.38 -0.16
CA LEU A 104 7.72 -18.63 -0.80
C LEU A 104 8.56 -19.60 0.04
N ALA A 105 8.62 -19.43 1.35
CA ALA A 105 9.32 -20.35 2.24
C ALA A 105 8.74 -21.78 2.14
N ASP A 106 7.43 -21.92 2.09
CA ASP A 106 6.77 -23.24 1.93
C ASP A 106 7.12 -23.87 0.57
N LYS A 107 7.11 -23.08 -0.51
CA LYS A 107 7.52 -23.56 -1.85
C LYS A 107 8.96 -24.08 -1.85
N LEU A 108 9.87 -23.41 -1.15
CA LEU A 108 11.27 -23.84 -1.03
C LEU A 108 11.41 -25.13 -0.23
N ARG A 109 10.71 -25.24 0.91
CA ARG A 109 10.69 -26.47 1.72
C ARG A 109 10.13 -27.66 0.94
N ASP A 110 9.06 -27.46 0.19
CA ASP A 110 8.48 -28.52 -0.64
C ASP A 110 9.44 -28.94 -1.77
N ALA A 111 10.19 -28.00 -2.35
CA ALA A 111 11.19 -28.29 -3.37
C ALA A 111 12.38 -29.07 -2.79
N GLU A 112 12.85 -28.69 -1.61
CA GLU A 112 13.89 -29.41 -0.87
C GLU A 112 13.45 -30.83 -0.53
N LYS A 113 12.24 -31.00 0.02
CA LYS A 113 11.68 -32.31 0.33
C LYS A 113 11.61 -33.22 -0.89
N ARG A 114 11.12 -32.71 -2.03
CA ARG A 114 11.08 -33.48 -3.29
C ARG A 114 12.48 -33.88 -3.77
N SER A 115 13.46 -32.98 -3.66
CA SER A 115 14.86 -33.27 -4.00
C SER A 115 15.47 -34.36 -3.11
N LEU A 116 15.20 -34.32 -1.80
CA LEU A 116 15.65 -35.36 -0.87
C LEU A 116 14.98 -36.71 -1.13
N GLU A 117 13.68 -36.73 -1.43
CA GLU A 117 12.95 -37.94 -1.83
C GLU A 117 13.53 -38.56 -3.12
N GLU A 118 13.92 -37.72 -4.09
CA GLU A 118 14.57 -38.15 -5.33
C GLU A 118 15.96 -38.76 -5.08
N ILE A 119 16.80 -38.10 -4.26
CA ILE A 119 18.16 -38.58 -3.93
C ILE A 119 18.13 -39.87 -3.11
N THR A 120 17.20 -39.98 -2.16
CA THR A 120 17.09 -41.16 -1.29
C THR A 120 16.46 -42.37 -1.98
N GLY A 121 15.94 -42.21 -3.21
CA GLY A 121 15.30 -43.30 -3.95
C GLY A 121 14.05 -43.86 -3.25
N ILE A 122 13.57 -43.20 -2.19
CA ILE A 122 12.35 -43.58 -1.47
C ILE A 122 11.15 -43.08 -2.27
N SER A 123 11.03 -43.61 -3.49
CA SER A 123 9.76 -43.65 -4.19
C SER A 123 8.80 -44.50 -3.35
N HIS A 124 7.51 -44.19 -3.40
CA HIS A 124 6.43 -44.88 -2.68
C HIS A 124 6.49 -46.43 -2.73
N ALA A 125 7.17 -47.00 -3.74
CA ALA A 125 7.48 -48.42 -3.88
C ALA A 125 8.34 -49.02 -2.74
N VAL A 126 9.22 -48.26 -2.08
CA VAL A 126 10.07 -48.79 -0.99
C VAL A 126 9.27 -48.98 0.32
N ARG A 127 8.18 -48.24 0.50
CA ARG A 127 7.29 -48.41 1.67
C ARG A 127 6.47 -49.70 1.62
N GLU A 128 6.25 -50.25 0.43
CA GLU A 128 5.68 -51.60 0.24
C GLU A 128 6.71 -52.72 0.49
N TRP A 129 8.00 -52.43 0.42
CA TRP A 129 9.08 -53.42 0.52
C TRP A 129 9.74 -53.52 1.91
N SER A 130 9.41 -52.64 2.85
CA SER A 130 9.85 -52.82 4.24
C SER A 130 8.96 -53.86 4.93
N PRO A 131 9.48 -55.05 5.30
CA PRO A 131 8.67 -56.06 5.96
C PRO A 131 8.18 -55.52 7.31
N ARG A 132 6.88 -55.67 7.57
CA ARG A 132 6.31 -55.47 8.92
C ARG A 132 7.16 -56.26 9.92
N PRO A 133 7.67 -55.65 11.01
CA PRO A 133 8.34 -56.43 12.04
C PRO A 133 7.33 -57.42 12.61
N VAL A 134 7.60 -58.70 12.38
CA VAL A 134 6.84 -59.82 12.96
C VAL A 134 6.99 -59.72 14.47
N SER A 135 5.94 -59.27 15.16
CA SER A 135 5.87 -59.33 16.61
C SER A 135 5.77 -60.80 17.02
N ARG A 136 6.93 -61.43 17.24
CA ARG A 136 7.04 -62.77 17.77
C ARG A 136 7.04 -62.70 19.30
N ASN A 137 5.86 -62.62 19.91
CA ASN A 137 5.70 -62.96 21.32
C ASN A 137 5.05 -64.34 21.41
N LYS A 138 5.91 -65.35 21.62
CA LYS A 138 5.55 -66.66 22.18
C LYS A 138 5.86 -66.59 23.67
N THR A 139 4.86 -66.60 24.53
CA THR A 139 4.58 -67.62 25.57
C THR A 139 3.40 -67.16 26.40
#